data_AF-B3LYL9-F1
#
_entry.id   AF-B3LYL9-F1
#
_cell.length_a   1.000
_cell.length_b   1.000
_cell.length_c   1.000
_cell.angle_alpha   90.00
_cell.angle_beta   90.00
_cell.angle_gamma   90.00
#
_symmetry.space_group_name_H-M   'P 1'
#
loop_
_entity.id
_entity.type
_entity.pdbx_description
1 polymer ?
#
loop_
_entity_poly.entity_id
_entity_poly.type
_entity_poly.pdbx_seq_one_letter_code
_entity_poly.pdbx_strand_id
1 'polypeptide(L)'
;MYFVGNSIKLRAMACPESQPSHNPENRLIKASTAYLESLAISVVVLLSFFFFIYDMYIVIPTMMGTFGQTFHGFLGAWIVFNILGNLWACNRTKSWVASLSAEELTPPKGEEYTWSHCEPCNLLMPPRSWHCKICDRCVLKRDHHCNFTGCCIGHNNHRYFIWLLFYMSVGTGLALVYNFIYTLSHGRITLVDPIFMYMLFLETLLGHGQEELQRKYFIFLILYVNAMVFVLPAAKLVYQM
;
A
#
# COMPACT_ATOMS: atom_id res chain seq x y z
N MET A 1 -43.84 38.26 0.86
CA MET A 1 -43.47 37.46 -0.32
C MET A 1 -42.36 36.50 0.10
N TYR A 2 -42.76 35.24 0.27
CA TYR A 2 -42.00 33.99 0.34
C TYR A 2 -40.51 33.99 0.76
N PHE A 3 -40.25 33.61 2.00
CA PHE A 3 -39.32 32.52 2.30
C PHE A 3 -40.04 31.54 3.22
N VAL A 4 -40.62 30.53 2.59
CA VAL A 4 -41.34 29.43 3.25
C VAL A 4 -40.34 28.61 4.04
N GLY A 5 -40.64 28.41 5.31
CA GLY A 5 -39.89 27.54 6.19
C GLY A 5 -39.81 26.13 5.61
N ASN A 6 -38.60 25.57 5.65
CA ASN A 6 -38.42 24.15 5.82
C ASN A 6 -37.43 24.00 6.97
N SER A 7 -37.98 23.80 8.16
CA SER A 7 -37.27 23.15 9.25
C SER A 7 -36.68 21.86 8.69
N ILE A 8 -35.35 21.83 8.49
CA ILE A 8 -34.62 20.60 8.24
C ILE A 8 -34.83 19.78 9.52
N LYS A 9 -35.85 18.92 9.50
CA LYS A 9 -35.97 17.86 10.49
C LYS A 9 -34.77 16.96 10.25
N LEU A 10 -33.66 17.26 10.92
CA LEU A 10 -32.59 16.31 11.22
C LEU A 10 -33.21 15.24 12.12
N ARG A 11 -34.06 14.38 11.54
CA ARG A 11 -34.29 13.08 12.12
C ARG A 11 -32.94 12.41 12.04
N ALA A 12 -32.31 12.24 13.19
CA ALA A 12 -31.40 11.13 13.42
C ALA A 12 -32.18 9.85 13.09
N MET A 13 -32.28 9.53 11.80
CA MET A 13 -32.65 8.20 11.37
C MET A 13 -31.47 7.34 11.83
N ALA A 14 -31.73 6.54 12.86
CA ALA A 14 -30.87 5.44 13.24
C ALA A 14 -30.35 4.81 11.95
N CYS A 15 -29.02 4.82 11.77
CA CYS A 15 -28.38 4.36 10.54
C CYS A 15 -28.91 2.95 10.24
N PRO A 16 -29.76 2.77 9.21
CA PRO A 16 -30.12 1.44 8.78
C PRO A 16 -28.85 0.89 8.18
N GLU A 17 -28.17 0.03 8.96
CA GLU A 17 -27.09 -0.86 8.56
C GLU A 17 -26.52 -0.50 7.20
N SER A 18 -25.66 0.53 7.16
CA SER A 18 -25.22 1.27 5.96
C SER A 18 -25.44 0.51 4.65
N GLN A 19 -26.61 0.66 4.05
CA GLN A 19 -26.83 -0.01 2.78
C GLN A 19 -25.85 0.61 1.78
N PRO A 20 -24.99 -0.20 1.13
CA PRO A 20 -24.16 0.31 0.05
C PRO A 20 -25.08 1.00 -0.95
N SER A 21 -24.65 2.13 -1.50
CA SER A 21 -25.45 2.77 -2.54
C SER A 21 -25.58 1.72 -3.64
N HIS A 22 -26.79 1.28 -3.96
CA HIS A 22 -27.00 0.19 -4.92
C HIS A 22 -26.66 0.61 -6.36
N ASN A 23 -25.79 1.59 -6.57
CA ASN A 23 -25.34 2.03 -7.87
C ASN A 23 -24.63 0.87 -8.61
N PRO A 24 -25.22 0.34 -9.69
CA PRO A 24 -24.61 -0.74 -10.47
C PRO A 24 -23.27 -0.33 -11.09
N GLU A 25 -23.04 0.95 -11.38
CA GLU A 25 -21.77 1.46 -11.90
C GLU A 25 -20.64 1.29 -10.89
N ASN A 26 -20.87 1.62 -9.61
CA ASN A 26 -19.89 1.44 -8.55
C ASN A 26 -19.53 -0.04 -8.35
N ARG A 27 -20.50 -0.96 -8.53
CA ARG A 27 -20.24 -2.41 -8.50
C ARG A 27 -19.33 -2.87 -9.62
N LEU A 28 -19.51 -2.35 -10.83
CA LEU A 28 -18.63 -2.65 -11.97
C LEU A 28 -17.22 -2.11 -11.75
N ILE A 29 -17.09 -0.86 -11.25
CA ILE A 29 -15.79 -0.27 -10.92
C ILE A 29 -15.06 -1.08 -9.84
N LYS A 30 -15.79 -1.51 -8.80
CA LYS A 30 -15.21 -2.34 -7.74
C LYS A 30 -14.77 -3.71 -8.28
N ALA A 31 -15.57 -4.34 -9.15
CA ALA A 31 -15.21 -5.61 -9.77
C ALA A 31 -13.98 -5.48 -10.68
N SER A 32 -13.85 -4.39 -11.44
CA SER A 32 -12.71 -4.17 -12.34
C SER A 32 -11.41 -3.85 -11.58
N THR A 33 -11.50 -3.25 -10.40
CA THR A 33 -10.34 -2.89 -9.57
C THR A 33 -9.91 -4.00 -8.61
N ALA A 34 -10.82 -4.90 -8.20
CA ALA A 34 -10.53 -5.96 -7.23
C ALA A 34 -9.37 -6.88 -7.63
N TYR A 35 -9.26 -7.25 -8.92
CA TYR A 35 -8.14 -8.06 -9.40
C TYR A 35 -6.80 -7.31 -9.28
N LEU A 36 -6.77 -6.02 -9.66
CA LEU A 36 -5.58 -5.18 -9.55
C LEU A 36 -5.14 -4.96 -8.11
N GLU A 37 -6.10 -4.79 -7.18
CA GLU A 37 -5.84 -4.70 -5.75
C GLU A 37 -5.24 -5.99 -5.20
N SER A 38 -5.86 -7.13 -5.53
CA SER A 38 -5.39 -8.45 -5.11
C SER A 38 -3.99 -8.74 -5.64
N LEU A 39 -3.72 -8.37 -6.89
CA LEU A 39 -2.41 -8.47 -7.50
C LEU A 39 -1.40 -7.55 -6.80
N ALA A 40 -1.73 -6.29 -6.55
CA ALA A 40 -0.84 -5.34 -5.88
C ALA A 40 -0.47 -5.79 -4.46
N ILE A 41 -1.44 -6.26 -3.68
CA ILE A 41 -1.21 -6.83 -2.35
C ILE A 41 -0.32 -8.07 -2.45
N SER A 42 -0.61 -8.97 -3.39
CA SER A 42 0.19 -10.18 -3.62
C SER A 42 1.64 -9.83 -3.98
N VAL A 43 1.86 -8.81 -4.82
CA VAL A 43 3.20 -8.32 -5.17
C VAL A 43 3.94 -7.80 -3.93
N VAL A 44 3.30 -7.00 -3.08
CA VAL A 44 3.91 -6.50 -1.83
C VAL A 44 4.33 -7.66 -0.92
N VAL A 45 3.45 -8.65 -0.74
CA VAL A 45 3.71 -9.82 0.12
C VAL A 45 4.83 -10.68 -0.47
N LEU A 46 4.72 -11.06 -1.75
CA LEU A 46 5.69 -11.94 -2.41
C LEU A 46 7.07 -11.30 -2.49
N LEU A 47 7.16 -10.01 -2.82
CA LEU A 47 8.45 -9.32 -2.87
C LEU A 47 9.07 -9.15 -1.48
N SER A 48 8.25 -8.92 -0.43
CA SER A 48 8.76 -8.86 0.94
C SER A 48 9.40 -10.19 1.37
N PHE A 49 8.75 -11.31 1.08
CA PHE A 49 9.32 -12.63 1.35
C PHE A 49 10.50 -12.97 0.43
N PHE A 50 10.43 -12.60 -0.85
CA PHE A 50 11.52 -12.82 -1.80
C PHE A 50 12.80 -12.13 -1.34
N PHE A 51 12.76 -10.83 -1.05
CA PHE A 51 13.95 -10.10 -0.60
C PHE A 51 14.44 -10.60 0.75
N PHE A 52 13.54 -10.92 1.69
CA PHE A 52 13.95 -11.51 2.96
C PHE A 52 14.71 -12.83 2.76
N ILE A 53 14.18 -13.76 1.98
CA ILE A 53 14.82 -15.05 1.72
C ILE A 53 16.12 -14.88 0.93
N TYR A 54 16.09 -14.08 -0.14
CA TYR A 54 17.25 -13.82 -0.98
C TYR A 54 18.39 -13.21 -0.18
N ASP A 55 18.12 -12.17 0.61
CA ASP A 55 19.14 -11.52 1.42
C ASP A 55 19.64 -12.47 2.53
N MET A 56 18.76 -13.24 3.17
CA MET A 56 19.15 -14.15 4.26
C MET A 56 19.97 -15.35 3.83
N TYR A 57 19.72 -15.89 2.64
CA TYR A 57 20.35 -17.15 2.22
C TYR A 57 21.42 -16.97 1.14
N ILE A 58 21.43 -15.85 0.42
CA ILE A 58 22.39 -15.58 -0.66
C ILE A 58 23.32 -14.43 -0.30
N VAL A 59 22.78 -13.25 0.03
CA VAL A 59 23.58 -12.02 0.16
C VAL A 59 24.31 -11.92 1.49
N ILE A 60 23.61 -12.06 2.61
CA ILE A 60 24.18 -11.80 3.93
C ILE A 60 25.22 -12.86 4.35
N PRO A 61 25.01 -14.17 4.13
CA PRO A 61 26.01 -15.18 4.51
C PRO A 61 27.33 -15.01 3.76
N THR A 62 27.27 -14.61 2.48
CA THR A 62 28.46 -14.38 1.65
C THR A 62 29.22 -13.12 2.08
N MET A 63 28.53 -12.11 2.60
CA MET A 63 29.12 -10.83 2.99
C MET A 63 29.55 -10.75 4.46
N MET A 64 28.79 -11.37 5.37
CA MET A 64 28.89 -11.15 6.83
C MET A 64 28.96 -12.46 7.65
N GLY A 65 28.98 -13.61 6.98
CA GLY A 65 29.02 -14.93 7.62
C GLY A 65 27.78 -15.24 8.46
N THR A 66 27.87 -16.32 9.25
CA THR A 66 26.75 -16.85 10.05
C THR A 66 26.27 -15.92 11.16
N PHE A 67 27.19 -15.16 11.77
CA PHE A 67 26.82 -14.19 12.81
C PHE A 67 25.98 -13.05 12.22
N GLY A 68 26.42 -12.46 11.10
CA GLY A 68 25.65 -11.46 10.38
C GLY A 68 24.29 -12.00 9.92
N GLN A 69 24.26 -13.21 9.38
CA GLN A 69 23.02 -13.88 8.98
C GLN A 69 22.01 -13.96 10.14
N THR A 70 22.45 -14.32 11.34
CA THR A 70 21.57 -14.44 12.51
C THR A 70 21.00 -13.09 12.93
N PHE A 71 21.87 -12.08 13.12
CA PHE A 71 21.47 -10.75 13.54
C PHE A 71 20.51 -10.09 12.54
N HIS A 72 20.90 -10.07 11.26
CA HIS A 72 20.07 -9.49 10.22
C HIS A 72 18.80 -10.31 9.95
N GLY A 73 18.81 -11.62 10.23
CA GLY A 73 17.62 -12.48 10.16
C GLY A 73 16.54 -12.06 11.12
N PHE A 74 16.89 -11.79 12.39
CA PHE A 74 15.93 -11.27 13.35
C PHE A 74 15.41 -9.88 12.95
N LEU A 75 16.30 -8.97 12.51
CA LEU A 75 15.90 -7.65 12.06
C LEU A 75 14.98 -7.71 10.82
N GLY A 76 15.32 -8.55 9.83
CA GLY A 76 14.54 -8.75 8.62
C GLY A 76 13.17 -9.34 8.93
N ALA A 77 13.10 -10.36 9.80
CA ALA A 77 11.84 -10.95 10.24
C ALA A 77 10.96 -9.93 10.98
N TRP A 78 11.54 -9.09 11.84
CA TRP A 78 10.85 -7.99 12.52
C TRP A 78 10.27 -6.97 11.52
N ILE A 79 11.03 -6.60 10.50
CA ILE A 79 10.57 -5.67 9.45
C ILE A 79 9.43 -6.29 8.66
N VAL A 80 9.56 -7.53 8.18
CA VAL A 80 8.51 -8.23 7.43
C VAL A 80 7.24 -8.36 8.28
N PHE A 81 7.37 -8.71 9.57
CA PHE A 81 6.24 -8.73 10.49
C PHE A 81 5.50 -7.39 10.55
N ASN A 82 6.24 -6.28 10.64
CA ASN A 82 5.65 -4.95 10.66
C ASN A 82 5.01 -4.54 9.32
N ILE A 83 5.60 -4.91 8.18
CA ILE A 83 4.99 -4.68 6.87
C ILE A 83 3.65 -5.39 6.79
N LEU A 84 3.62 -6.70 7.07
CA LEU A 84 2.41 -7.51 6.97
C LEU A 84 1.36 -7.10 8.02
N GLY A 85 1.79 -6.83 9.26
CA GLY A 85 0.92 -6.41 10.35
C GLY A 85 0.24 -5.07 10.07
N ASN A 86 0.99 -4.07 9.57
CA ASN A 86 0.41 -2.78 9.23
C ASN A 86 -0.46 -2.84 7.97
N LEU A 87 -0.10 -3.65 6.97
CA LEU A 87 -0.94 -3.91 5.80
C LEU A 87 -2.29 -4.52 6.21
N TRP A 88 -2.26 -5.52 7.10
CA TRP A 88 -3.46 -6.14 7.66
C TRP A 88 -4.28 -5.13 8.49
N ALA A 89 -3.63 -4.36 9.37
CA ALA A 89 -4.29 -3.37 10.21
C ALA A 89 -4.94 -2.24 9.38
N CYS A 90 -4.30 -1.78 8.30
CA CYS A 90 -4.88 -0.83 7.34
C CYS A 90 -6.23 -1.30 6.81
N ASN A 91 -6.27 -2.57 6.38
CA ASN A 91 -7.46 -3.16 5.75
C ASN A 91 -8.58 -3.47 6.75
N ARG A 92 -8.23 -3.87 7.98
CA ARG A 92 -9.19 -4.26 9.02
C ARG A 92 -9.77 -3.08 9.80
N THR A 93 -9.06 -1.95 9.84
CA THR A 93 -9.47 -0.78 10.62
C THR A 93 -10.57 0.00 9.90
N LYS A 94 -11.74 0.08 10.53
CA LYS A 94 -12.89 0.82 9.98
C LYS A 94 -12.63 2.32 10.03
N SER A 95 -12.69 2.98 8.88
CA SER A 95 -12.53 4.44 8.76
C SER A 95 -13.64 5.06 7.91
N TRP A 96 -14.87 4.57 8.02
CA TRP A 96 -16.03 5.07 7.27
C TRP A 96 -17.07 5.70 8.18
N VAL A 97 -17.85 6.65 7.65
CA VAL A 97 -18.79 7.46 8.45
C VAL A 97 -19.82 6.59 9.15
N ALA A 98 -20.32 5.54 8.48
CA ALA A 98 -21.30 4.64 9.08
C ALA A 98 -20.75 3.71 10.18
N SER A 99 -19.45 3.74 10.50
CA SER A 99 -18.93 3.05 11.70
C SER A 99 -18.98 3.91 12.97
N LEU A 100 -19.36 5.19 12.85
CA LEU A 100 -19.51 6.10 13.98
C LEU A 100 -20.77 5.75 14.80
N SER A 101 -20.71 6.04 16.09
CA SER A 101 -21.86 6.00 16.99
C SER A 101 -22.89 7.09 16.67
N ALA A 102 -24.11 6.96 17.19
CA ALA A 102 -25.14 7.97 17.00
C ALA A 102 -24.74 9.35 17.56
N GLU A 103 -24.00 9.38 18.66
CA GLU A 103 -23.47 10.60 19.26
C GLU A 103 -22.43 11.26 18.35
N GLU A 104 -21.48 10.48 17.82
CA GLU A 104 -20.46 10.96 16.87
C GLU A 104 -21.05 11.39 15.52
N LEU A 105 -22.25 10.96 15.17
CA LEU A 105 -23.00 11.38 13.97
C LEU A 105 -23.86 12.63 14.20
N THR A 106 -23.78 13.24 15.38
CA THR A 106 -24.42 14.53 15.65
C THR A 106 -23.39 15.67 15.56
N PRO A 107 -23.65 16.71 14.74
CA PRO A 107 -22.79 17.87 14.72
C PRO A 107 -22.79 18.58 16.09
N PRO A 108 -21.62 18.99 16.61
CA PRO A 108 -21.56 19.84 17.78
C PRO A 108 -22.36 21.13 17.56
N LYS A 109 -22.99 21.64 18.63
CA LYS A 109 -23.75 22.90 18.56
C LYS A 109 -22.87 24.03 18.05
N GLY A 110 -23.31 24.69 17.00
CA GLY A 110 -22.56 25.79 16.36
C GLY A 110 -21.60 25.35 15.26
N GLU A 111 -21.37 24.04 15.05
CA GLU A 111 -20.49 23.51 13.98
C GLU A 111 -21.27 22.80 12.85
N GLU A 112 -22.60 22.82 12.90
CA GLU A 112 -23.50 22.16 11.92
C GLU A 112 -23.18 22.56 10.47
N TYR A 113 -22.77 23.82 10.24
CA TYR A 113 -22.43 24.36 8.93
C TYR A 113 -21.18 23.71 8.29
N THR A 114 -20.35 23.02 9.07
CA THR A 114 -19.13 22.35 8.59
C THR A 114 -19.39 20.94 8.07
N TRP A 115 -20.57 20.40 8.35
CA TRP A 115 -21.00 19.07 7.93
C TRP A 115 -21.62 19.14 6.54
N SER A 116 -21.48 18.06 5.78
CA SER A 116 -22.00 17.97 4.42
C SER A 116 -22.86 16.74 4.23
N HIS A 117 -23.83 16.78 3.33
CA HIS A 117 -24.65 15.62 3.02
C HIS A 117 -24.04 14.85 1.83
N CYS A 118 -24.01 13.53 1.94
CA CYS A 118 -23.67 12.65 0.82
C CYS A 118 -24.95 12.13 0.18
N GLU A 119 -25.24 12.55 -1.05
CA GLU A 119 -26.38 12.06 -1.80
C GLU A 119 -26.32 10.53 -2.04
N PRO A 120 -25.22 9.93 -2.55
CA PRO A 120 -25.16 8.48 -2.79
C PRO A 120 -25.44 7.62 -1.54
N CYS A 121 -24.92 8.02 -0.39
CA CYS A 121 -25.08 7.26 0.85
C CYS A 121 -26.26 7.73 1.70
N ASN A 122 -26.93 8.81 1.29
CA ASN A 122 -27.97 9.53 2.03
C ASN A 122 -27.64 9.72 3.53
N LEU A 123 -26.43 10.20 3.81
CA LEU A 123 -25.96 10.38 5.19
C LEU A 123 -25.30 11.75 5.39
N LEU A 124 -25.42 12.28 6.60
CA LEU A 124 -24.69 13.47 7.01
C LEU A 124 -23.25 13.08 7.37
N MET A 125 -22.28 13.79 6.79
CA MET A 125 -20.86 13.51 6.88
C MET A 125 -20.16 14.54 7.76
N PRO A 126 -19.30 14.09 8.70
CA PRO A 126 -18.39 14.98 9.41
C PRO A 126 -17.42 15.69 8.47
N PRO A 127 -16.83 16.84 8.89
CA PRO A 127 -15.89 17.59 8.09
C PRO A 127 -14.74 16.75 7.54
N ARG A 128 -14.32 17.06 6.30
CA ARG A 128 -13.25 16.36 5.55
C ARG A 128 -13.55 14.90 5.20
N SER A 129 -14.77 14.42 5.44
CA SER A 129 -15.20 13.10 4.95
C SER A 129 -15.64 13.20 3.49
N TRP A 130 -15.35 12.17 2.70
CA TRP A 130 -15.68 12.14 1.28
C TRP A 130 -16.12 10.74 0.83
N HIS A 131 -17.06 10.68 -0.10
CA HIS A 131 -17.51 9.44 -0.70
C HIS A 131 -16.44 8.85 -1.63
N CYS A 132 -16.05 7.60 -1.40
CA CYS A 132 -15.23 6.84 -2.34
C CYS A 132 -16.13 5.96 -3.21
N LYS A 133 -16.12 6.21 -4.54
CA LYS A 133 -16.88 5.40 -5.50
C LYS A 133 -16.44 3.92 -5.55
N ILE A 134 -15.14 3.66 -5.32
CA ILE A 134 -14.57 2.30 -5.36
C ILE A 134 -15.01 1.48 -4.12
N CYS A 135 -14.89 2.07 -2.92
CA CYS A 135 -15.36 1.41 -1.69
C CYS A 135 -16.87 1.50 -1.49
N ASP A 136 -17.54 2.34 -2.28
CA ASP A 136 -18.96 2.68 -2.22
C ASP A 136 -19.42 3.07 -0.80
N ARG A 137 -18.66 3.99 -0.18
CA ARG A 137 -18.93 4.49 1.17
C ARG A 137 -18.23 5.82 1.45
N CYS A 138 -18.77 6.58 2.40
CA CYS A 138 -18.13 7.78 2.93
C CYS A 138 -17.01 7.43 3.88
N VAL A 139 -15.80 7.93 3.62
CA VAL A 139 -14.58 7.67 4.40
C VAL A 139 -14.26 8.89 5.25
N LEU A 140 -14.03 8.68 6.55
CA LEU A 140 -13.65 9.71 7.52
C LEU A 140 -12.29 10.28 7.16
N LYS A 141 -12.16 11.61 7.07
CA LYS A 141 -10.91 12.32 6.69
C LYS A 141 -10.22 11.60 5.52
N ARG A 142 -10.97 11.35 4.44
CA ARG A 142 -10.51 10.53 3.31
C ARG A 142 -9.26 11.16 2.69
N ASP A 143 -8.18 10.38 2.63
CA ASP A 143 -6.98 10.73 1.87
C ASP A 143 -7.11 10.19 0.45
N HIS A 144 -6.98 8.87 0.27
CA HIS A 144 -7.13 8.22 -1.03
C HIS A 144 -7.59 6.76 -0.92
N HIS A 145 -8.00 6.18 -2.05
CA HIS A 145 -8.14 4.73 -2.19
C HIS A 145 -6.79 4.15 -2.60
N CYS A 146 -6.24 3.24 -1.81
CA CYS A 146 -4.90 2.71 -2.04
C CYS A 146 -4.97 1.27 -2.55
N ASN A 147 -4.65 1.08 -3.83
CA ASN A 147 -4.67 -0.24 -4.47
C ASN A 147 -3.70 -1.23 -3.80
N PHE A 148 -2.59 -0.75 -3.23
CA PHE A 148 -1.60 -1.57 -2.52
C PHE A 148 -2.06 -2.06 -1.15
N THR A 149 -3.11 -1.45 -0.56
CA THR A 149 -3.73 -1.92 0.70
C THR A 149 -5.13 -2.52 0.50
N GLY A 150 -5.68 -2.40 -0.72
CA GLY A 150 -7.05 -2.82 -1.05
C GLY A 150 -8.13 -2.08 -0.25
N CYS A 151 -7.83 -0.88 0.25
CA CYS A 151 -8.80 -0.10 1.04
C CYS A 151 -8.56 1.41 0.94
N CYS A 152 -9.55 2.18 1.39
CA CYS A 152 -9.38 3.62 1.57
C CYS A 152 -8.55 3.94 2.81
N ILE A 153 -7.61 4.86 2.66
CA ILE A 153 -6.88 5.48 3.74
C ILE A 153 -7.69 6.70 4.24
N GLY A 154 -8.00 6.70 5.52
CA GLY A 154 -8.76 7.72 6.21
C GLY A 154 -8.34 7.86 7.66
N HIS A 155 -9.11 8.59 8.46
CA HIS A 155 -8.77 8.99 9.82
C HIS A 155 -8.20 7.86 10.70
N ASN A 156 -8.90 6.73 10.78
CA ASN A 156 -8.59 5.69 11.77
C ASN A 156 -7.44 4.78 11.35
N ASN A 157 -7.24 4.60 10.04
CA ASN A 157 -6.21 3.70 9.51
C ASN A 157 -4.98 4.41 8.94
N HIS A 158 -4.98 5.76 8.87
CA HIS A 158 -3.84 6.56 8.38
C HIS A 158 -2.55 6.25 9.14
N ARG A 159 -2.60 6.05 10.46
CA ARG A 159 -1.41 5.69 11.25
C ARG A 159 -0.73 4.40 10.78
N TYR A 160 -1.51 3.37 10.45
CA TYR A 160 -0.98 2.09 9.98
C TYR A 160 -0.42 2.23 8.56
N PHE A 161 -1.01 3.10 7.75
CA PHE A 161 -0.50 3.40 6.42
C PHE A 161 0.87 4.08 6.49
N ILE A 162 1.06 5.05 7.40
CA ILE A 162 2.38 5.67 7.62
C ILE A 162 3.41 4.64 8.10
N TRP A 163 3.06 3.78 9.06
CA TRP A 163 3.97 2.73 9.53
C TRP A 163 4.27 1.69 8.45
N LEU A 164 3.28 1.30 7.63
CA LEU A 164 3.49 0.43 6.47
C LEU A 164 4.54 1.04 5.52
N LEU A 165 4.38 2.31 5.15
CA LEU A 165 5.33 3.00 4.28
C LEU A 165 6.73 3.10 4.92
N PHE A 166 6.80 3.43 6.21
CA PHE A 166 8.07 3.48 6.95
C PHE A 166 8.82 2.15 6.91
N TYR A 167 8.16 1.04 7.29
CA TYR A 167 8.82 -0.27 7.30
C TYR A 167 9.11 -0.80 5.90
N MET A 168 8.28 -0.48 4.89
CA MET A 168 8.60 -0.76 3.50
C MET A 168 9.85 0.00 3.04
N SER A 169 9.96 1.30 3.34
CA SER A 169 11.12 2.12 2.99
C SER A 169 12.40 1.64 3.70
N VAL A 170 12.32 1.32 4.99
CA VAL A 170 13.46 0.80 5.75
C VAL A 170 13.87 -0.58 5.23
N GLY A 171 12.93 -1.51 5.05
CA GLY A 171 13.21 -2.86 4.57
C GLY A 171 13.82 -2.87 3.17
N THR A 172 13.18 -2.18 2.22
CA THR A 172 13.68 -2.10 0.83
C THR A 172 14.98 -1.28 0.73
N GLY A 173 15.17 -0.27 1.60
CA GLY A 173 16.42 0.49 1.67
C GLY A 173 17.59 -0.33 2.21
N LEU A 174 17.38 -1.13 3.27
CA LEU A 174 18.39 -2.08 3.77
C LEU A 174 18.74 -3.12 2.72
N ALA A 175 17.72 -3.72 2.08
CA ALA A 175 17.92 -4.65 0.97
C ALA A 175 18.72 -3.98 -0.16
N LEU A 176 18.41 -2.72 -0.49
CA LEU A 176 19.10 -1.99 -1.56
C LEU A 176 20.60 -1.82 -1.23
N VAL A 177 20.92 -1.50 0.02
CA VAL A 177 22.32 -1.40 0.47
C VAL A 177 23.03 -2.76 0.36
N TYR A 178 22.42 -3.83 0.86
CA TYR A 178 23.00 -5.17 0.78
C TYR A 178 23.21 -5.62 -0.67
N ASN A 179 22.19 -5.49 -1.51
CA ASN A 179 22.22 -5.86 -2.92
C ASN A 179 23.20 -5.01 -3.72
N PHE A 180 23.35 -3.73 -3.39
CA PHE A 180 24.34 -2.85 -4.02
C PHE A 180 25.77 -3.32 -3.70
N ILE A 181 26.08 -3.58 -2.42
CA ILE A 181 27.40 -4.07 -2.01
C ILE A 181 27.68 -5.45 -2.63
N TYR A 182 26.69 -6.34 -2.62
CA TYR A 182 26.80 -7.68 -3.21
C TYR A 182 27.06 -7.63 -4.72
N THR A 183 26.41 -6.71 -5.43
CA THR A 183 26.67 -6.47 -6.86
C THR A 183 28.10 -6.01 -7.09
N LEU A 184 28.60 -5.07 -6.26
CA LEU A 184 29.98 -4.58 -6.37
C LEU A 184 31.03 -5.69 -6.14
N SER A 185 30.74 -6.69 -5.30
CA SER A 185 31.66 -7.80 -5.02
C SER A 185 31.61 -8.92 -6.06
N HIS A 186 30.50 -9.08 -6.81
CA HIS A 186 30.31 -10.21 -7.73
C HIS A 186 30.35 -9.84 -9.23
N GLY A 187 30.52 -8.56 -9.57
CA GLY A 187 30.88 -8.16 -10.93
C GLY A 187 30.65 -6.69 -11.25
N ARG A 188 31.64 -6.08 -11.92
CA ARG A 188 31.48 -4.79 -12.60
C ARG A 188 30.90 -5.02 -14.00
N ILE A 189 29.57 -5.08 -14.12
CA ILE A 189 28.93 -4.78 -15.39
C ILE A 189 28.44 -3.35 -15.25
N THR A 190 28.97 -2.48 -16.10
CA THR A 190 28.52 -1.10 -16.29
C THR A 190 27.01 -1.07 -16.47
N LEU A 191 26.37 0.02 -16.07
CA LEU A 191 24.96 0.29 -16.36
C LEU A 191 24.69 0.11 -17.87
N VAL A 192 24.25 -1.06 -18.34
CA VAL A 192 24.02 -1.29 -19.78
C VAL A 192 22.57 -1.70 -20.03
N ASP A 193 21.85 -0.74 -20.58
CA ASP A 193 20.72 -0.82 -21.51
C ASP A 193 19.62 -1.87 -21.26
N PRO A 194 18.37 -1.45 -20.96
CA PRO A 194 17.19 -2.32 -20.86
C PRO A 194 16.99 -3.26 -22.08
N ILE A 195 17.44 -2.85 -23.27
CA ILE A 195 17.33 -3.63 -24.50
C ILE A 195 18.25 -4.85 -24.43
N PHE A 196 19.46 -4.69 -23.88
CA PHE A 196 20.41 -5.78 -23.76
C PHE A 196 19.97 -6.82 -22.70
N MET A 197 19.35 -6.35 -21.61
CA MET A 197 18.74 -7.21 -20.59
C MET A 197 17.58 -8.06 -21.15
N TYR A 198 16.77 -7.49 -22.05
CA TYR A 198 15.68 -8.21 -22.72
C TYR A 198 16.21 -9.26 -23.72
N MET A 199 17.21 -8.91 -24.53
CA MET A 199 17.79 -9.82 -25.52
C MET A 199 18.45 -11.04 -24.86
N LEU A 200 19.09 -10.87 -23.71
CA LEU A 200 19.71 -11.98 -22.98
C LEU A 200 18.69 -12.86 -22.22
N PHE A 201 17.59 -12.28 -21.73
CA PHE A 201 16.47 -13.07 -21.20
C PHE A 201 15.93 -14.02 -22.28
N LEU A 202 15.80 -13.54 -23.53
CA LEU A 202 15.44 -14.39 -24.67
C LEU A 202 16.51 -15.47 -24.94
N GLU A 203 17.80 -15.15 -24.93
CA GLU A 203 18.86 -16.16 -25.12
C GLU A 203 18.88 -17.23 -24.00
N THR A 204 18.52 -16.84 -22.77
CA THR A 204 18.38 -17.75 -21.63
C THR A 204 17.17 -18.67 -21.78
N LEU A 205 16.04 -18.15 -22.27
CA LEU A 205 14.86 -18.95 -22.62
C LEU A 205 15.16 -19.96 -23.74
N LEU A 206 16.06 -19.59 -24.65
CA LEU A 206 16.52 -20.42 -25.77
C LEU A 206 17.66 -21.39 -25.40
N GLY A 207 18.11 -21.40 -24.13
CA GLY A 207 19.07 -22.39 -23.62
C GLY A 207 20.52 -22.20 -24.07
N HIS A 208 20.90 -21.01 -24.55
CA HIS A 208 22.21 -20.77 -25.17
C HIS A 208 23.20 -19.92 -24.32
N GLY A 209 22.96 -19.74 -23.02
CA GLY A 209 23.73 -18.80 -22.19
C GLY A 209 24.90 -19.39 -21.39
N GLN A 210 26.00 -18.63 -21.29
CA GLN A 210 27.10 -18.88 -20.36
C GLN A 210 26.65 -18.66 -18.91
N GLU A 211 26.73 -19.68 -18.05
CA GLU A 211 26.18 -19.67 -16.66
C GLU A 211 26.68 -18.50 -15.78
N GLU A 212 27.97 -18.13 -15.90
CA GLU A 212 28.54 -17.02 -15.13
C GLU A 212 27.90 -15.67 -15.50
N LEU A 213 27.68 -15.49 -16.80
CA LEU A 213 27.12 -14.28 -17.35
C LEU A 213 25.66 -14.13 -16.89
N GLN A 214 24.87 -15.20 -16.99
CA GLN A 214 23.48 -15.26 -16.51
C GLN A 214 23.36 -14.90 -15.01
N ARG A 215 24.26 -15.43 -14.17
CA ARG A 215 24.27 -15.11 -12.73
C ARG A 215 24.48 -13.62 -12.48
N LYS A 216 25.41 -12.96 -13.18
CA LYS A 216 25.65 -11.51 -13.01
C LYS A 216 24.39 -10.71 -13.35
N TYR A 217 23.69 -11.03 -14.43
CA TYR A 217 22.46 -10.30 -14.80
C TYR A 217 21.30 -10.52 -13.83
N PHE A 218 21.16 -11.73 -13.30
CA PHE A 218 20.16 -11.99 -12.28
C PHE A 218 20.35 -11.08 -11.05
N ILE A 219 21.60 -10.90 -10.62
CA ILE A 219 21.96 -9.97 -9.53
C ILE A 219 21.60 -8.52 -9.89
N PHE A 220 21.91 -8.06 -11.09
CA PHE A 220 21.54 -6.71 -11.54
C PHE A 220 20.03 -6.50 -11.66
N LEU A 221 19.28 -7.50 -12.15
CA LEU A 221 17.83 -7.45 -12.21
C LEU A 221 17.22 -7.32 -10.81
N ILE A 222 17.73 -8.09 -9.84
CA ILE A 222 17.30 -7.99 -8.44
C ILE A 222 17.59 -6.59 -7.89
N LEU A 223 18.79 -6.05 -8.12
CA LEU A 223 19.14 -4.69 -7.69
C LEU A 223 18.22 -3.64 -8.32
N TYR A 224 17.89 -3.78 -9.61
CA TYR A 224 16.97 -2.87 -10.31
C TYR A 224 15.56 -2.94 -9.73
N VAL A 225 15.01 -4.16 -9.56
CA VAL A 225 13.70 -4.35 -8.93
C VAL A 225 13.71 -3.77 -7.52
N ASN A 226 14.79 -4.00 -6.75
CA ASN A 226 14.93 -3.47 -5.39
C ASN A 226 14.90 -1.94 -5.37
N ALA A 227 15.57 -1.29 -6.31
CA ALA A 227 15.55 0.17 -6.44
C ALA A 227 14.14 0.68 -6.76
N MET A 228 13.42 0.03 -7.68
CA MET A 228 12.04 0.40 -8.03
C MET A 228 11.09 0.29 -6.83
N VAL A 229 11.19 -0.80 -6.07
CA VAL A 229 10.32 -1.03 -4.90
C VAL A 229 10.70 -0.18 -3.69
N PHE A 230 11.90 0.41 -3.66
CA PHE A 230 12.31 1.39 -2.66
C PHE A 230 11.73 2.78 -2.95
N VAL A 231 11.80 3.23 -4.20
CA VAL A 231 11.41 4.59 -4.60
C VAL A 231 9.95 4.89 -4.27
N LEU A 232 9.02 3.98 -4.61
CA LEU A 232 7.59 4.21 -4.43
C LEU A 232 7.17 4.43 -2.95
N PRO A 233 7.46 3.53 -2.01
CA PRO A 233 7.11 3.74 -0.60
C PRO A 233 7.85 4.93 0.02
N ALA A 234 9.12 5.15 -0.33
CA ALA A 234 9.90 6.28 0.18
C ALA A 234 9.33 7.62 -0.28
N ALA A 235 9.04 7.76 -1.57
CA ALA A 235 8.42 8.98 -2.11
C ALA A 235 7.03 9.22 -1.52
N LYS A 236 6.23 8.16 -1.35
CA LYS A 236 4.90 8.28 -0.75
C LYS A 236 4.97 8.65 0.74
N LEU A 237 5.97 8.15 1.47
CA LEU A 237 6.20 8.49 2.87
C LEU A 237 6.56 9.97 3.01
N VAL A 238 7.50 10.46 2.20
CA VAL A 238 7.91 11.88 2.19
C VAL A 238 6.74 12.79 1.85
N TYR A 239 5.89 12.41 0.90
CA TYR A 239 4.71 13.19 0.54
C TYR A 239 3.65 13.27 1.66
N GLN A 240 3.65 12.34 2.62
CA GLN A 240 2.64 12.23 3.68
C GLN A 240 3.11 12.78 5.04
N MET A 241 4.40 13.14 5.16
CA MET A 241 4.98 13.81 6.34
C MET A 241 4.92 15.33 6.18
#